data_AF-A0A178M3D8-F1
#
_entry.id   AF-A0A178M3D8-F1
#
_cell.length_a   1.000
_cell.length_b   1.000
_cell.length_c   1.000
_cell.angle_alpha   90.00
_cell.angle_beta   90.00
_cell.angle_gamma   90.00
#
_symmetry.space_group_name_H-M   'P 1'
#
loop_
_entity.id
_entity.type
_entity.pdbx_description
1 polymer ?
#
loop_
_entity_poly.entity_id
_entity_poly.type
_entity_poly.pdbx_seq_one_letter_code
_entity_poly.pdbx_strand_id
1 'polypeptide(L)'
;MTKDVKGDEATETVADETTDTSVEDTTAAQSEAEEIEESQAVEEPAIEEPATDDTNTEEPAPAAPAKRGIQWSRVVAFVVLPALALVLAAGAGYLKWLDDTNRAGTMSAEPTGHLSLAETTVQAAREGTIALLSYTPDKVEEQLGAARDLLTGEFQESYTSLTNDVVIPGAKEKQISAIATVPAAASVSLSGDEAVVLLFVNQTVTVGQDAPTDTASSVRVTLEKVDDRWLISQFDPV
;
A
#
# COMPACT_ATOMS: atom_id res chain seq x y z
N MET A 1 27.29 -37.31 57.23
CA MET A 1 27.46 -38.75 56.95
C MET A 1 27.33 -38.91 55.45
N THR A 2 28.38 -39.43 54.84
CA THR A 2 28.73 -39.48 53.41
C THR A 2 28.04 -40.61 52.65
N LYS A 3 27.85 -40.39 51.34
CA LYS A 3 28.20 -41.26 50.19
C LYS A 3 27.51 -40.64 48.95
N ASP A 4 28.20 -39.98 48.02
CA ASP A 4 29.22 -40.49 47.09
C ASP A 4 28.80 -41.77 46.38
N VAL A 5 28.29 -41.62 45.15
CA VAL A 5 28.60 -42.53 44.04
C VAL A 5 29.05 -41.68 42.86
N LYS A 6 30.28 -42.00 42.47
CA LYS A 6 31.14 -41.51 41.42
C LYS A 6 31.05 -42.49 40.24
N GLY A 7 31.23 -42.01 39.01
CA GLY A 7 31.67 -42.90 37.92
C GLY A 7 31.34 -42.47 36.50
N ASP A 8 32.35 -41.83 35.89
CA ASP A 8 32.86 -42.05 34.52
C ASP A 8 32.07 -41.67 33.26
N GLU A 9 32.58 -40.59 32.64
CA GLU A 9 33.29 -40.57 31.36
C GLU A 9 32.82 -41.48 30.21
N ALA A 10 32.41 -40.85 29.11
CA ALA A 10 32.96 -41.13 27.79
C ALA A 10 32.72 -39.93 26.85
N THR A 11 33.81 -39.23 26.57
CA THR A 11 34.09 -38.43 25.38
C THR A 11 33.78 -39.20 24.09
N GLU A 12 33.10 -38.55 23.13
CA GLU A 12 33.34 -38.83 21.71
C GLU A 12 33.33 -37.51 20.92
N THR A 13 34.55 -37.03 20.69
CA THR A 13 34.93 -36.15 19.58
C THR A 13 34.80 -36.90 18.27
N VAL A 14 34.08 -36.36 17.30
CA VAL A 14 34.37 -36.55 15.87
C VAL A 14 34.35 -35.19 15.20
N ALA A 15 35.48 -34.89 14.57
CA ALA A 15 35.76 -33.71 13.78
C ALA A 15 35.34 -33.91 12.32
N ASP A 16 35.25 -32.77 11.63
CA ASP A 16 35.51 -32.59 10.20
C ASP A 16 34.52 -33.21 9.21
N GLU A 17 33.69 -32.37 8.60
CA GLU A 17 33.56 -32.43 7.15
C GLU A 17 33.43 -31.00 6.59
N THR A 18 34.54 -30.55 6.02
CA THR A 18 34.62 -29.41 5.13
C THR A 18 33.97 -29.81 3.81
N THR A 19 32.98 -29.06 3.31
CA THR A 19 32.57 -29.17 1.89
C THR A 19 32.44 -27.78 1.30
N ASP A 20 33.58 -27.32 0.80
CA ASP A 20 33.69 -26.39 -0.31
C ASP A 20 33.01 -27.02 -1.53
N THR A 21 32.08 -26.29 -2.16
CA THR A 21 31.74 -26.51 -3.57
C THR A 21 31.41 -25.15 -4.17
N SER A 22 32.48 -24.46 -4.56
CA SER A 22 32.48 -23.61 -5.74
C SER A 22 32.18 -24.44 -6.99
N VAL A 23 31.20 -23.99 -7.79
CA VAL A 23 31.24 -24.14 -9.24
C VAL A 23 30.64 -22.89 -9.88
N GLU A 24 31.54 -22.04 -10.37
CA GLU A 24 31.31 -21.13 -11.50
C GLU A 24 30.85 -21.94 -12.73
N ASP A 25 29.94 -21.42 -13.55
CA ASP A 25 30.28 -21.18 -14.96
C ASP A 25 29.26 -20.30 -15.72
N THR A 26 29.85 -19.34 -16.45
CA THR A 26 29.52 -18.85 -17.79
C THR A 26 28.27 -17.98 -18.04
N THR A 27 28.54 -16.67 -18.07
CA THR A 27 28.74 -15.88 -19.31
C THR A 27 27.73 -16.07 -20.44
N ALA A 28 27.01 -15.01 -20.81
CA ALA A 28 27.28 -14.24 -22.04
C ALA A 28 26.15 -13.27 -22.40
N ALA A 29 26.59 -12.14 -22.97
CA ALA A 29 25.96 -11.43 -24.09
C ALA A 29 24.76 -10.53 -23.81
N GLN A 30 25.11 -9.32 -23.36
CA GLN A 30 24.83 -8.06 -24.06
C GLN A 30 24.60 -8.21 -25.58
N SER A 31 23.51 -7.63 -26.10
CA SER A 31 23.41 -7.10 -27.47
C SER A 31 22.20 -6.17 -27.57
N GLU A 32 22.47 -4.86 -27.65
CA GLU A 32 22.31 -4.04 -28.87
C GLU A 32 21.41 -4.64 -29.98
N ALA A 33 20.56 -3.89 -30.69
CA ALA A 33 20.75 -2.53 -31.18
C ALA A 33 19.47 -1.98 -31.84
N GLU A 34 19.63 -0.77 -32.37
CA GLU A 34 18.98 -0.18 -33.55
C GLU A 34 17.78 0.75 -33.34
N GLU A 35 18.13 1.98 -32.93
CA GLU A 35 18.39 3.08 -33.88
C GLU A 35 17.70 2.98 -35.25
N ILE A 36 16.84 3.96 -35.56
CA ILE A 36 16.54 4.34 -36.94
C ILE A 36 16.44 5.86 -37.02
N GLU A 37 17.59 6.42 -37.36
CA GLU A 37 17.83 7.42 -38.42
C GLU A 37 16.86 8.60 -38.59
N GLU A 38 17.39 9.75 -38.18
CA GLU A 38 17.28 11.02 -38.87
C GLU A 38 17.78 10.90 -40.32
N SER A 39 17.00 11.32 -41.32
CA SER A 39 17.53 11.61 -42.65
C SER A 39 16.76 12.70 -43.37
N GLN A 40 17.54 13.48 -44.11
CA GLN A 40 17.33 14.86 -44.53
C GLN A 40 16.55 15.04 -45.83
N ALA A 41 15.80 16.15 -45.88
CA ALA A 41 15.86 17.26 -46.85
C ALA A 41 16.12 17.02 -48.37
N VAL A 42 15.24 17.66 -49.16
CA VAL A 42 15.47 18.32 -50.48
C VAL A 42 15.63 17.34 -51.67
N GLU A 43 14.90 17.44 -52.79
CA GLU A 43 15.04 18.46 -53.84
C GLU A 43 13.93 18.32 -54.91
N GLU A 44 13.61 19.44 -55.56
CA GLU A 44 12.97 19.58 -56.89
C GLU A 44 13.82 18.82 -57.96
N PRO A 45 13.33 18.51 -59.19
CA PRO A 45 12.99 19.54 -60.18
C PRO A 45 11.89 19.20 -61.22
N ALA A 46 11.63 20.23 -62.02
CA ALA A 46 10.86 20.38 -63.24
C ALA A 46 10.94 19.26 -64.30
N ILE A 47 9.99 19.28 -65.26
CA ILE A 47 10.23 19.51 -66.69
C ILE A 47 8.90 19.63 -67.50
N GLU A 48 8.85 20.72 -68.29
CA GLU A 48 8.29 20.99 -69.63
C GLU A 48 6.79 20.84 -70.01
N GLU A 49 6.19 22.01 -70.31
CA GLU A 49 5.52 22.47 -71.55
C GLU A 49 5.20 21.47 -72.69
N PRO A 50 4.13 21.68 -73.52
CA PRO A 50 3.86 22.99 -74.15
C PRO A 50 2.40 23.40 -74.45
N ALA A 51 2.30 24.65 -74.89
CA ALA A 51 1.52 25.15 -76.05
C ALA A 51 0.32 26.09 -75.80
N THR A 52 0.63 27.38 -76.04
CA THR A 52 -0.07 28.40 -76.87
C THR A 52 -1.34 29.10 -76.37
N ASP A 53 -1.18 30.41 -76.06
CA ASP A 53 -1.68 31.59 -76.80
C ASP A 53 -3.06 31.48 -77.48
N ASP A 54 -3.99 32.44 -77.44
CA ASP A 54 -3.85 33.90 -77.31
C ASP A 54 -5.26 34.55 -77.23
N THR A 55 -5.30 35.85 -76.92
CA THR A 55 -6.36 36.86 -77.20
C THR A 55 -7.35 37.31 -76.09
N ASN A 56 -6.87 38.22 -75.25
CA ASN A 56 -7.22 39.65 -75.12
C ASN A 56 -8.67 40.20 -74.86
N THR A 57 -8.72 41.09 -73.84
CA THR A 57 -9.61 42.26 -73.56
C THR A 57 -11.08 42.04 -73.16
N GLU A 58 -11.42 42.28 -71.88
CA GLU A 58 -11.98 43.58 -71.39
C GLU A 58 -12.30 43.49 -69.87
N GLU A 59 -11.79 44.42 -69.06
CA GLU A 59 -12.28 44.69 -67.69
C GLU A 59 -13.08 46.00 -67.73
N PRO A 60 -14.24 46.06 -67.05
CA PRO A 60 -14.22 46.53 -65.66
C PRO A 60 -15.10 45.70 -64.70
N ALA A 61 -14.62 45.57 -63.47
CA ALA A 61 -15.33 45.09 -62.28
C ALA A 61 -16.52 46.04 -61.87
N PRO A 62 -17.39 45.70 -60.87
CA PRO A 62 -17.24 44.66 -59.86
C PRO A 62 -18.50 43.89 -59.38
N ALA A 63 -18.20 42.94 -58.48
CA ALA A 63 -19.00 42.46 -57.34
C ALA A 63 -19.85 41.18 -57.51
N ALA A 64 -19.25 40.06 -57.11
CA ALA A 64 -19.83 38.74 -56.90
C ALA A 64 -20.91 38.68 -55.80
N PRO A 65 -21.81 37.68 -55.83
CA PRO A 65 -22.45 37.18 -54.61
C PRO A 65 -21.86 35.84 -54.16
N ALA A 66 -21.15 35.93 -53.04
CA ALA A 66 -21.23 35.09 -51.84
C ALA A 66 -21.25 33.55 -51.97
N LYS A 67 -20.16 32.99 -51.43
CA LYS A 67 -19.96 31.62 -50.96
C LYS A 67 -21.16 31.08 -50.15
N ARG A 68 -21.66 29.89 -50.50
CA ARG A 68 -22.45 29.04 -49.60
C ARG A 68 -21.57 27.93 -49.05
N GLY A 69 -20.77 28.27 -48.03
CA GLY A 69 -20.18 27.27 -47.15
C GLY A 69 -21.28 26.70 -46.26
N ILE A 70 -21.55 25.41 -46.38
CA ILE A 70 -22.50 24.69 -45.52
C ILE A 70 -22.09 24.91 -44.05
N GLN A 71 -23.08 25.21 -43.20
CA GLN A 71 -22.93 25.63 -41.81
C GLN A 71 -22.47 24.52 -40.85
N TRP A 72 -21.45 23.74 -41.20
CA TRP A 72 -20.86 22.72 -40.33
C TRP A 72 -20.33 23.30 -39.01
N SER A 73 -19.98 24.59 -38.97
CA SER A 73 -19.63 25.29 -37.73
C SER A 73 -20.76 25.29 -36.70
N ARG A 74 -22.03 25.34 -37.12
CA ARG A 74 -23.17 25.27 -36.19
C ARG A 74 -23.40 23.87 -35.65
N VAL A 75 -23.15 22.83 -36.45
CA VAL A 75 -23.25 21.42 -36.01
C VAL A 75 -22.09 21.06 -35.08
N VAL A 76 -20.87 21.48 -35.42
CA VAL A 76 -19.69 21.32 -34.54
C VAL A 76 -19.92 22.05 -33.22
N ALA A 77 -20.40 23.30 -33.24
CA ALA A 77 -20.68 24.05 -32.01
C ALA A 77 -21.82 23.44 -31.18
N PHE A 78 -22.89 22.92 -31.80
CA PHE A 78 -24.03 22.34 -31.08
C PHE A 78 -23.88 20.85 -30.72
N VAL A 79 -22.89 20.12 -31.25
CA VAL A 79 -22.67 18.69 -30.95
C VAL A 79 -21.38 18.46 -30.17
N VAL A 80 -20.28 19.10 -30.55
CA VAL A 80 -18.99 18.92 -29.87
C VAL A 80 -18.99 19.55 -28.48
N LEU A 81 -19.59 20.73 -28.34
CA LEU A 81 -19.65 21.45 -27.07
C LEU A 81 -20.45 20.68 -25.99
N PRO A 82 -21.67 20.15 -26.24
CA PRO A 82 -22.34 19.30 -25.26
C PRO A 82 -21.67 17.94 -25.06
N ALA A 83 -21.06 17.34 -26.10
CA ALA A 83 -20.31 16.10 -25.95
C ALA A 83 -19.10 16.29 -25.01
N LEU A 84 -18.36 17.39 -25.17
CA LEU A 84 -17.25 17.75 -24.28
C LEU A 84 -17.74 17.99 -22.85
N ALA A 85 -18.87 18.68 -22.67
CA ALA A 85 -19.47 18.88 -21.36
C ALA A 85 -19.86 17.56 -20.68
N LEU A 86 -20.40 16.59 -21.44
CA LEU A 86 -20.72 15.25 -20.93
C LEU A 86 -19.46 14.47 -20.52
N VAL A 87 -18.39 14.53 -21.32
CA VAL A 87 -17.11 13.89 -20.99
C VAL A 87 -16.51 14.49 -19.72
N LEU A 88 -16.54 15.82 -19.57
CA LEU A 88 -16.07 16.51 -18.36
C LEU A 88 -16.93 16.16 -17.15
N ALA A 89 -18.26 16.07 -17.29
CA ALA A 89 -19.16 15.68 -16.21
C ALA A 89 -18.93 14.22 -15.77
N ALA A 90 -18.75 13.32 -16.72
CA ALA A 90 -18.41 11.91 -16.44
C ALA A 90 -17.02 11.80 -15.79
N GLY A 91 -16.03 12.54 -16.27
CA GLY A 91 -14.70 12.60 -15.69
C GLY A 91 -14.71 13.15 -14.26
N ALA A 92 -15.45 14.24 -14.02
CA ALA A 92 -15.62 14.80 -12.69
C ALA A 92 -16.39 13.86 -11.75
N GLY A 93 -17.43 13.16 -12.26
CA GLY A 93 -18.16 12.15 -11.50
C GLY A 93 -17.30 10.93 -11.15
N TYR A 94 -16.47 10.47 -12.08
CA TYR A 94 -15.54 9.36 -11.87
C TYR A 94 -14.41 9.75 -10.90
N LEU A 95 -13.82 10.94 -11.07
CA LEU A 95 -12.82 11.46 -10.14
C LEU A 95 -13.42 11.70 -8.75
N LYS A 96 -14.65 12.21 -8.67
CA LYS A 96 -15.38 12.33 -7.40
C LYS A 96 -15.68 10.96 -6.79
N TRP A 97 -15.97 9.94 -7.59
CA TRP A 97 -16.15 8.58 -7.07
C TRP A 97 -14.84 7.97 -6.56
N LEU A 98 -13.72 8.18 -7.25
CA LEU A 98 -12.40 7.82 -6.73
C LEU A 98 -12.04 8.60 -5.47
N ASP A 99 -12.31 9.91 -5.45
CA ASP A 99 -12.03 10.77 -4.32
C ASP A 99 -12.92 10.41 -3.13
N ASP A 100 -14.23 10.18 -3.32
CA ASP A 100 -15.14 9.71 -2.27
C ASP A 100 -14.72 8.32 -1.76
N THR A 101 -14.23 7.42 -2.62
CA THR A 101 -13.69 6.11 -2.18
C THR A 101 -12.40 6.27 -1.35
N ASN A 102 -11.53 7.21 -1.71
CA ASN A 102 -10.28 7.48 -1.00
C ASN A 102 -10.46 8.41 0.22
N ARG A 103 -11.55 9.20 0.26
CA ARG A 103 -11.81 10.29 1.22
C ARG A 103 -12.96 9.99 2.17
N ALA A 104 -13.73 8.92 1.96
CA ALA A 104 -14.73 8.42 2.92
C ALA A 104 -14.13 8.23 4.34
N GLY A 105 -12.81 8.08 4.47
CA GLY A 105 -12.10 8.08 5.75
C GLY A 105 -11.93 9.43 6.46
N THR A 106 -12.34 10.57 5.89
CA THR A 106 -12.07 11.92 6.46
C THR A 106 -13.30 12.79 6.70
N MET A 107 -14.51 12.31 6.39
CA MET A 107 -15.72 13.14 6.53
C MET A 107 -16.68 12.60 7.59
N SER A 108 -16.49 13.07 8.82
CA SER A 108 -17.56 13.50 9.75
C SER A 108 -16.91 14.00 11.04
N ALA A 109 -16.33 15.20 10.99
CA ALA A 109 -16.07 15.97 12.20
C ALA A 109 -17.36 16.71 12.54
N GLU A 110 -18.28 16.05 13.26
CA GLU A 110 -19.34 16.77 13.95
C GLU A 110 -18.72 17.62 15.07
N PRO A 111 -19.15 18.88 15.29
CA PRO A 111 -18.61 19.76 16.32
C PRO A 111 -19.18 19.47 17.72
N THR A 112 -19.71 18.26 17.94
CA THR A 112 -19.91 17.67 19.26
C THR A 112 -18.58 17.07 19.67
N GLY A 113 -18.07 17.33 20.89
CA GLY A 113 -16.75 16.89 21.36
C GLY A 113 -16.52 15.37 21.49
N HIS A 114 -17.06 14.59 20.56
CA HIS A 114 -16.80 13.18 20.33
C HIS A 114 -15.70 13.08 19.26
N LEU A 115 -14.78 12.14 19.43
CA LEU A 115 -13.79 11.82 18.40
C LEU A 115 -14.53 11.48 17.10
N SER A 116 -14.02 11.96 15.97
CA SER A 116 -14.52 11.50 14.67
C SER A 116 -14.39 9.98 14.57
N LEU A 117 -15.21 9.34 13.73
CA LEU A 117 -15.18 7.88 13.59
C LEU A 117 -13.77 7.38 13.21
N ALA A 118 -13.08 8.12 12.33
CA ALA A 118 -11.70 7.85 11.95
C ALA A 118 -10.72 7.96 13.13
N GLU A 119 -10.86 8.95 14.01
CA GLU A 119 -10.02 9.04 15.20
C GLU A 119 -10.30 7.90 16.17
N THR A 120 -11.56 7.48 16.31
CA THR A 120 -11.96 6.36 17.18
C THR A 120 -11.36 5.04 16.68
N THR A 121 -11.43 4.76 15.38
CA THR A 121 -10.86 3.53 14.81
C THR A 121 -9.33 3.54 14.87
N VAL A 122 -8.69 4.67 14.55
CA VAL A 122 -7.23 4.79 14.68
C VAL A 122 -6.80 4.60 16.14
N GLN A 123 -7.55 5.14 17.11
CA GLN A 123 -7.26 4.94 18.53
C GLN A 123 -7.43 3.48 18.96
N ALA A 124 -8.53 2.83 18.54
CA ALA A 124 -8.77 1.42 18.82
C ALA A 124 -7.66 0.53 18.25
N ALA A 125 -7.22 0.78 17.01
CA ALA A 125 -6.10 0.05 16.41
C ALA A 125 -4.79 0.29 17.16
N ARG A 126 -4.51 1.53 17.61
CA ARG A 126 -3.31 1.84 18.41
C ARG A 126 -3.31 1.06 19.72
N GLU A 127 -4.39 1.16 20.48
CA GLU A 127 -4.52 0.51 21.79
C GLU A 127 -4.46 -1.01 21.66
N GLY A 128 -5.19 -1.59 20.70
CA GLY A 128 -5.14 -3.01 20.43
C GLY A 128 -3.76 -3.49 20.01
N THR A 129 -3.05 -2.76 19.15
CA THR A 129 -1.68 -3.10 18.74
C THR A 129 -0.71 -3.07 19.91
N ILE A 130 -0.79 -2.06 20.78
CA ILE A 130 0.05 -1.98 21.98
C ILE A 130 -0.25 -3.16 22.91
N ALA A 131 -1.52 -3.49 23.14
CA ALA A 131 -1.92 -4.61 23.98
C ALA A 131 -1.46 -5.97 23.43
N LEU A 132 -1.54 -6.16 22.11
CA LEU A 132 -1.14 -7.40 21.45
C LEU A 132 0.37 -7.65 21.53
N LEU A 133 1.16 -6.58 21.50
CA LEU A 133 2.62 -6.65 21.35
C LEU A 133 3.40 -6.31 22.62
N SER A 134 2.70 -6.06 23.74
CA SER A 134 3.31 -5.69 25.01
C SER A 134 2.93 -6.64 26.14
N TYR A 135 3.93 -7.20 26.81
CA TYR A 135 3.73 -8.04 27.99
C TYR A 135 5.00 -8.13 28.84
N THR A 136 4.83 -8.55 30.09
CA THR A 136 5.90 -8.95 31.00
C THR A 136 5.70 -10.40 31.43
N PRO A 137 6.76 -11.14 31.78
CA PRO A 137 6.64 -12.57 32.06
C PRO A 137 5.74 -12.88 33.26
N ASP A 138 5.68 -11.97 34.25
CA ASP A 138 4.84 -12.13 35.45
C ASP A 138 3.35 -11.92 35.18
N LYS A 139 3.01 -11.18 34.12
CA LYS A 139 1.65 -10.73 33.79
C LYS A 139 1.18 -11.16 32.41
N VAL A 140 1.93 -12.04 31.75
CA VAL A 140 1.70 -12.41 30.35
C VAL A 140 0.32 -13.01 30.11
N GLU A 141 -0.20 -13.86 31.01
CA GLU A 141 -1.57 -14.38 30.87
C GLU A 141 -2.64 -13.30 30.97
N GLU A 142 -2.46 -12.36 31.90
CA GLU A 142 -3.41 -11.28 32.14
C GLU A 142 -3.39 -10.29 30.97
N GLN A 143 -2.19 -9.89 30.53
CA GLN A 143 -2.00 -8.90 29.48
C GLN A 143 -2.41 -9.42 28.11
N LEU A 144 -1.95 -10.61 27.72
CA LEU A 144 -2.31 -11.19 26.43
C LEU A 144 -3.75 -11.74 26.44
N GLY A 145 -4.27 -12.15 27.60
CA GLY A 145 -5.69 -12.45 27.78
C GLY A 145 -6.58 -11.22 27.56
N ALA A 146 -6.22 -10.08 28.13
CA ALA A 146 -6.95 -8.82 27.89
C ALA A 146 -6.83 -8.34 26.44
N ALA A 147 -5.66 -8.55 25.80
CA ALA A 147 -5.47 -8.24 24.40
C ALA A 147 -6.40 -9.06 23.49
N ARG A 148 -6.63 -10.34 23.82
CA ARG A 148 -7.60 -11.21 23.11
C ARG A 148 -9.02 -10.61 23.08
N ASP A 149 -9.43 -9.90 24.12
CA ASP A 149 -10.77 -9.29 24.21
C ASP A 149 -10.96 -8.09 23.27
N LEU A 150 -9.87 -7.60 22.67
CA LEU A 150 -9.85 -6.57 21.64
C LEU A 150 -9.89 -7.16 20.22
N LEU A 151 -9.98 -8.48 20.09
CA LEU A 151 -9.95 -9.21 18.83
C LEU A 151 -11.32 -9.80 18.50
N THR A 152 -11.54 -10.08 17.21
CA THR A 152 -12.74 -10.77 16.71
C THR A 152 -12.39 -11.75 15.58
N GLY A 153 -13.35 -12.57 15.19
CA GLY A 153 -13.24 -13.50 14.06
C GLY A 153 -12.14 -14.56 14.22
N GLU A 154 -11.66 -15.09 13.09
CA GLU A 154 -10.62 -16.13 13.08
C GLU A 154 -9.28 -15.65 13.65
N PHE A 155 -9.00 -14.35 13.60
CA PHE A 155 -7.79 -13.79 14.17
C PHE A 155 -7.77 -13.92 15.70
N GLN A 156 -8.91 -13.74 16.37
CA GLN A 156 -9.02 -13.99 17.81
C GLN A 156 -8.66 -15.44 18.18
N GLU A 157 -9.14 -16.40 17.39
CA GLU A 157 -8.88 -17.83 17.62
C GLU A 157 -7.40 -18.18 17.42
N SER A 158 -6.84 -17.72 16.30
CA SER A 158 -5.42 -17.93 15.95
C SER A 158 -4.48 -17.31 16.98
N TYR A 159 -4.79 -16.08 17.41
CA TYR A 159 -4.07 -15.39 18.47
C TYR A 159 -4.15 -16.17 19.79
N THR A 160 -5.33 -16.69 20.14
CA THR A 160 -5.54 -17.44 21.38
C THR A 160 -4.70 -18.71 21.42
N SER A 161 -4.65 -19.49 20.32
CA SER A 161 -3.82 -20.69 20.25
C SER A 161 -2.34 -20.33 20.34
N LEU A 162 -1.84 -19.43 19.48
CA LEU A 162 -0.42 -19.05 19.48
C LEU A 162 0.04 -18.54 20.85
N THR A 163 -0.80 -17.74 21.50
CA THR A 163 -0.49 -17.15 22.80
C THR A 163 -0.42 -18.22 23.90
N ASN A 164 -1.41 -19.11 23.98
CA ASN A 164 -1.43 -20.15 25.02
C ASN A 164 -0.39 -21.25 24.80
N ASP A 165 -0.14 -21.61 23.54
CA ASP A 165 0.69 -22.76 23.20
C ASP A 165 2.18 -22.41 23.11
N VAL A 166 2.50 -21.15 22.76
CA VAL A 166 3.87 -20.72 22.46
C VAL A 166 4.31 -19.52 23.29
N VAL A 167 3.57 -18.41 23.22
CA VAL A 167 4.05 -17.11 23.76
C VAL A 167 4.07 -17.10 25.28
N ILE A 168 2.98 -17.49 25.93
CA ILE A 168 2.86 -17.52 27.39
C ILE A 168 3.91 -18.46 28.02
N PRO A 169 4.02 -19.74 27.61
CA PRO A 169 5.03 -20.63 28.14
C PRO A 169 6.46 -20.12 27.89
N GLY A 170 6.73 -19.66 26.67
CA GLY A 170 8.05 -19.12 26.30
C GLY A 170 8.43 -17.88 27.10
N ALA A 171 7.49 -16.95 27.29
CA ALA A 171 7.69 -15.75 28.08
C ALA A 171 8.05 -16.07 29.53
N LYS A 172 7.34 -17.01 30.15
CA LYS A 172 7.61 -17.44 31.53
C LYS A 172 8.93 -18.16 31.68
N GLU A 173 9.23 -19.10 30.79
CA GLU A 173 10.44 -19.91 30.88
C GLU A 173 11.70 -19.08 30.62
N LYS A 174 11.67 -18.25 29.58
CA LYS A 174 12.82 -17.44 29.14
C LYS A 174 12.83 -16.03 29.72
N GLN A 175 11.85 -15.69 30.57
CA GLN A 175 11.70 -14.37 31.16
C GLN A 175 11.68 -13.27 30.09
N ILE A 176 10.89 -13.47 29.03
CA ILE A 176 10.77 -12.53 27.91
C ILE A 176 9.78 -11.44 28.29
N SER A 177 10.16 -10.20 28.02
CA SER A 177 9.27 -9.04 28.04
C SER A 177 9.32 -8.32 26.72
N ALA A 178 8.19 -7.78 26.31
CA ALA A 178 8.05 -6.97 25.10
C ALA A 178 7.28 -5.70 25.44
N ILE A 179 7.72 -4.57 24.89
CA ILE A 179 7.05 -3.28 25.04
C ILE A 179 6.93 -2.69 23.64
N ALA A 180 5.70 -2.42 23.21
CA ALA A 180 5.42 -1.77 21.94
C ALA A 180 4.92 -0.34 22.14
N THR A 181 5.28 0.53 21.20
CA THR A 181 4.76 1.89 21.09
C THR A 181 4.34 2.16 19.66
N VAL A 182 3.32 2.99 19.48
CA VAL A 182 2.84 3.40 18.15
C VAL A 182 3.08 4.90 17.98
N PRO A 183 4.27 5.32 17.51
CA PRO A 183 4.57 6.74 17.30
C PRO A 183 3.69 7.41 16.23
N ALA A 184 3.19 6.65 15.26
CA ALA A 184 2.33 7.17 14.20
C ALA A 184 1.30 6.13 13.76
N ALA A 185 0.11 6.60 13.42
CA ALA A 185 -0.91 5.79 12.76
C ALA A 185 -1.83 6.67 11.91
N ALA A 186 -2.37 6.10 10.84
CA ALA A 186 -3.25 6.79 9.90
C ALA A 186 -4.37 5.87 9.44
N SER A 187 -5.58 6.44 9.29
CA SER A 187 -6.70 5.74 8.64
C SER A 187 -6.39 5.56 7.16
N VAL A 188 -6.54 4.33 6.67
CA VAL A 188 -6.37 3.97 5.25
C VAL A 188 -7.72 3.93 4.56
N SER A 189 -8.70 3.27 5.17
CA SER A 189 -10.09 3.24 4.71
C SER A 189 -11.04 3.15 5.91
N LEU A 190 -12.26 3.63 5.72
CA LEU A 190 -13.32 3.56 6.70
C LEU A 190 -14.65 3.38 5.98
N SER A 191 -15.34 2.31 6.32
CA SER A 191 -16.70 2.01 5.90
C SER A 191 -17.59 1.87 7.13
N GLY A 192 -18.89 1.58 6.96
CA GLY A 192 -19.86 1.62 8.06
C GLY A 192 -19.48 0.72 9.25
N ASP A 193 -18.98 -0.47 8.96
CA ASP A 193 -18.67 -1.54 9.91
C ASP A 193 -17.23 -2.07 9.82
N GLU A 194 -16.43 -1.60 8.87
CA GLU A 194 -15.03 -1.99 8.71
C GLU A 194 -14.11 -0.75 8.59
N ALA A 195 -12.95 -0.80 9.24
CA ALA A 195 -11.92 0.22 9.12
C ALA A 195 -10.53 -0.40 8.95
N VAL A 196 -9.69 0.21 8.12
CA VAL A 196 -8.29 -0.21 7.96
C VAL A 196 -7.38 0.92 8.41
N VAL A 197 -6.42 0.60 9.27
CA VAL A 197 -5.46 1.53 9.85
C VAL A 197 -4.04 1.05 9.56
N LEU A 198 -3.16 1.96 9.16
CA LEU A 198 -1.73 1.70 9.06
C LEU A 198 -1.03 2.28 10.31
N LEU A 199 -0.17 1.49 10.94
CA LEU A 199 0.54 1.85 12.16
C LEU A 199 2.04 1.66 11.95
N PHE A 200 2.83 2.59 12.49
CA PHE A 200 4.26 2.43 12.68
C PHE A 200 4.49 2.00 14.12
N VAL A 201 5.20 0.89 14.32
CA VAL A 201 5.37 0.26 15.62
C VAL A 201 6.86 0.20 15.95
N ASN A 202 7.22 0.70 17.12
CA ASN A 202 8.52 0.43 17.72
C ASN A 202 8.33 -0.57 18.85
N GLN A 203 9.16 -1.60 18.89
CA GLN A 203 9.12 -2.62 19.93
C GLN A 203 10.50 -2.83 20.54
N THR A 204 10.55 -2.87 21.86
CA THR A 204 11.73 -3.27 22.64
C THR A 204 11.44 -4.64 23.25
N VAL A 205 12.31 -5.62 22.99
CA VAL A 205 12.24 -6.97 23.58
C VAL A 205 13.44 -7.20 24.48
N THR A 206 13.22 -7.78 25.65
CA THR A 206 14.27 -8.18 26.60
C THR A 206 14.07 -9.64 27.00
N VAL A 207 15.13 -10.43 26.99
CA VAL A 207 15.12 -11.86 27.38
C VAL A 207 15.96 -12.02 28.64
N GLY A 208 15.35 -12.42 29.75
CA GLY A 208 16.06 -12.62 31.02
C GLY A 208 16.76 -11.35 31.50
N GLN A 209 18.09 -11.34 31.45
CA GLN A 209 18.95 -10.20 31.83
C GLN A 209 19.81 -9.70 30.66
N ASP A 210 19.51 -10.15 29.45
CA ASP A 210 20.23 -9.73 28.25
C ASP A 210 19.92 -8.27 27.91
N ALA A 211 20.76 -7.67 27.05
CA ALA A 211 20.53 -6.32 26.58
C ALA A 211 19.22 -6.22 25.77
N PRO A 212 18.41 -5.16 25.96
CA PRO A 212 17.21 -4.95 25.17
C PRO A 212 17.53 -4.83 23.67
N THR A 213 16.65 -5.39 22.84
CA THR A 213 16.70 -5.27 21.38
C THR A 213 15.53 -4.46 20.87
N ASP A 214 15.82 -3.40 20.12
CA ASP A 214 14.81 -2.54 19.51
C ASP A 214 14.55 -2.92 18.05
N THR A 215 13.27 -2.92 17.67
CA THR A 215 12.82 -3.14 16.30
C THR A 215 11.79 -2.09 15.93
N ALA A 216 11.76 -1.71 14.65
CA ALA A 216 10.73 -0.86 14.08
C ALA A 216 10.08 -1.60 12.91
N SER A 217 8.76 -1.56 12.86
CA SER A 217 7.98 -2.20 11.81
C SER A 217 6.76 -1.35 11.45
N SER A 218 6.06 -1.76 10.40
CA SER A 218 4.79 -1.17 10.01
C SER A 218 3.78 -2.29 9.85
N VAL A 219 2.55 -2.04 10.30
CA VAL A 219 1.48 -3.03 10.31
C VAL A 219 0.19 -2.41 9.77
N ARG A 220 -0.55 -3.21 9.00
CA ARG A 220 -1.92 -2.92 8.60
C ARG A 220 -2.84 -3.67 9.56
N VAL A 221 -3.76 -2.94 10.17
CA VAL A 221 -4.75 -3.47 11.11
C VAL A 221 -6.14 -3.24 10.54
N THR A 222 -6.89 -4.32 10.39
CA THR A 222 -8.31 -4.26 10.03
C THR A 222 -9.14 -4.37 11.31
N LEU A 223 -10.08 -3.45 11.45
CA LEU A 223 -11.04 -3.39 12.52
C LEU A 223 -12.44 -3.67 11.97
N GLU A 224 -13.20 -4.45 12.72
CA GLU A 224 -14.62 -4.68 12.48
C GLU A 224 -15.43 -4.16 13.67
N LYS A 225 -16.58 -3.56 13.37
CA LYS A 225 -17.53 -3.11 14.38
C LYS A 225 -18.41 -4.28 14.80
N VAL A 226 -18.16 -4.82 15.98
CA VAL A 226 -18.98 -5.85 16.62
C VAL A 226 -19.76 -5.21 17.75
N ASP A 227 -21.09 -5.24 17.63
CA ASP A 227 -22.02 -4.47 18.46
C ASP A 227 -21.67 -2.96 18.40
N ASP A 228 -21.18 -2.40 19.51
CA ASP A 228 -20.76 -0.99 19.63
C ASP A 228 -19.25 -0.84 19.88
N ARG A 229 -18.45 -1.87 19.58
CA ARG A 229 -16.99 -1.85 19.77
C ARG A 229 -16.25 -2.16 18.47
N TRP A 230 -15.19 -1.41 18.22
CA TRP A 230 -14.23 -1.72 17.17
C TRP A 230 -13.23 -2.75 17.69
N LEU A 231 -13.19 -3.92 17.05
CA LEU A 231 -12.32 -5.04 17.41
C LEU A 231 -11.41 -5.37 16.22
N ILE A 232 -10.18 -5.79 16.49
CA ILE A 232 -9.22 -6.16 15.45
C ILE A 232 -9.62 -7.52 14.88
N SER A 233 -9.91 -7.55 13.58
CA SER A 233 -10.19 -8.79 12.84
C SER A 233 -9.00 -9.27 12.03
N GLN A 234 -8.01 -8.40 11.74
CA GLN A 234 -6.81 -8.78 11.00
C GLN A 234 -5.60 -7.92 11.38
N PHE A 235 -4.41 -8.53 11.34
CA PHE A 235 -3.13 -7.90 11.70
C PHE A 235 -2.01 -8.39 10.78
N ASP A 236 -1.62 -7.57 9.80
CA ASP A 236 -0.65 -7.95 8.77
C ASP A 236 0.57 -7.03 8.76
N PRO A 237 1.80 -7.56 8.57
CA PRO A 237 2.96 -6.75 8.22
C PRO A 237 2.79 -6.14 6.81
N VAL A 238 3.40 -4.98 6.58
CA VAL A 238 3.43 -4.32 5.26
C VAL A 238 4.76 -4.47 4.53
#